data_AF-A0AAW4PHX9-F1
#
_entry.id   AF-A0AAW4PHX9-F1
#
_cell.length_a   1.000
_cell.length_b   1.000
_cell.length_c   1.000
_cell.angle_alpha   90.00
_cell.angle_beta   90.00
_cell.angle_gamma   90.00
#
_symmetry.space_group_name_H-M   'P 1'
#
loop_
_entity.id
_entity.type
_entity.pdbx_description
1 polymer ?
#
loop_
_entity_poly.entity_id
_entity_poly.type
_entity_poly.pdbx_seq_one_letter_code
_entity_poly.pdbx_strand_id
1 'polypeptide(L)'
;MSSKGTEGNSSHHTAIEPDGEKPPIGDLYDVFANRRRRYALHYLQQVDERASFGEMAEQIAAWEHGKSPHEVTSHERKYVYSALQQRHLPKMHDIGLVEFDKRAGSVEPTPVLDDIDVYAEVVGKRNVPWGVYFPVLSGVHSVLLAFVGLDLAPLTLFSDFEWALFFVFSLVVSSLVFLYDTKRMKLGSSGAPPEVDTQ
;
A
#
# COMPACT_ATOMS: atom_id res chain seq x y z
N MET A 1 14.48 -55.06 -2.99
CA MET A 1 15.59 -54.20 -3.47
C MET A 1 14.99 -53.19 -4.44
N SER A 2 14.67 -51.97 -4.02
CA SER A 2 15.56 -50.79 -3.91
C SER A 2 15.87 -50.14 -5.26
N SER A 3 15.15 -49.06 -5.58
CA SER A 3 15.66 -47.71 -5.91
C SER A 3 14.48 -46.88 -6.46
N LYS A 4 13.94 -45.86 -5.75
CA LYS A 4 14.34 -44.43 -5.80
C LYS A 4 14.55 -43.92 -7.23
N GLY A 5 13.95 -42.85 -7.72
CA GLY A 5 13.15 -41.78 -7.12
C GLY A 5 13.36 -40.52 -7.96
N THR A 6 12.30 -39.83 -8.38
CA THR A 6 12.29 -38.48 -8.98
C THR A 6 10.80 -38.08 -8.97
N GLU A 7 10.35 -37.02 -8.30
CA GLU A 7 10.43 -35.66 -8.80
C GLU A 7 10.60 -34.67 -7.65
N GLY A 8 11.72 -33.93 -7.70
CA GLY A 8 11.97 -32.79 -6.85
C GLY A 8 11.22 -31.56 -7.38
N ASN A 9 10.38 -31.03 -6.51
CA ASN A 9 9.80 -29.69 -6.54
C ASN A 9 10.85 -28.62 -6.91
N SER A 10 10.80 -28.09 -8.13
CA SER A 10 11.54 -26.88 -8.50
C SER A 10 10.69 -25.65 -8.23
N SER A 11 10.77 -25.16 -6.99
CA SER A 11 10.45 -23.77 -6.69
C SER A 11 11.47 -22.91 -7.42
N HIS A 12 11.04 -22.27 -8.51
CA HIS A 12 11.85 -21.33 -9.28
C HIS A 12 12.05 -20.06 -8.44
N HIS A 13 13.09 -20.04 -7.60
CA HIS A 13 13.58 -18.83 -6.97
C HIS A 13 14.59 -18.20 -7.93
N THR A 14 14.08 -17.31 -8.79
CA THR A 14 14.93 -16.39 -9.56
C THR A 14 15.53 -15.41 -8.55
N ALA A 15 16.83 -15.52 -8.30
CA ALA A 15 17.59 -14.46 -7.65
C ALA A 15 17.60 -13.27 -8.62
N ILE A 16 17.03 -12.15 -8.19
CA ILE A 16 17.01 -10.91 -8.97
C ILE A 16 18.42 -10.31 -8.87
N GLU A 17 19.07 -10.09 -10.02
CA GLU A 17 20.33 -9.34 -10.08
C GLU A 17 20.09 -7.85 -9.78
N PRO A 18 21.04 -7.16 -9.12
CA PRO A 18 20.87 -5.79 -8.69
C PRO A 18 21.16 -4.82 -9.85
N ASP A 19 20.32 -4.85 -10.89
CA ASP A 19 20.36 -3.86 -11.95
C ASP A 19 19.06 -3.04 -11.94
N GLY A 20 18.92 -2.15 -10.96
CA GLY A 20 18.03 -0.96 -10.96
C GLY A 20 16.55 -1.11 -11.33
N GLU A 21 16.05 -2.31 -11.60
CA GLU A 21 14.72 -2.55 -12.13
C GLU A 21 13.76 -2.70 -10.96
N LYS A 22 12.72 -1.86 -10.97
CA LYS A 22 11.69 -1.86 -9.93
C LYS A 22 11.05 -3.24 -9.85
N PRO A 23 10.86 -3.81 -8.65
CA PRO A 23 10.25 -5.12 -8.51
C PRO A 23 8.84 -5.14 -9.13
N PRO A 24 8.39 -6.29 -9.68
CA PRO A 24 7.07 -6.42 -10.25
C PRO A 24 5.98 -6.00 -9.26
N ILE A 25 4.89 -5.41 -9.76
CA ILE A 25 3.83 -4.90 -8.90
C ILE A 25 3.19 -5.99 -8.02
N GLY A 26 3.14 -7.24 -8.50
CA GLY A 26 2.64 -8.37 -7.73
C GLY A 26 3.48 -8.69 -6.49
N ASP A 27 4.81 -8.58 -6.61
CA ASP A 27 5.73 -8.82 -5.49
C ASP A 27 5.67 -7.69 -4.46
N LEU A 28 5.51 -6.45 -4.94
CA LEU A 28 5.21 -5.29 -4.10
C LEU A 28 3.91 -5.48 -3.33
N TYR A 29 2.84 -5.92 -4.00
CA TYR A 29 1.57 -6.22 -3.36
C TYR A 29 1.70 -7.29 -2.28
N ASP A 30 2.44 -8.38 -2.53
CA ASP A 30 2.70 -9.38 -1.49
C ASP A 30 3.38 -8.72 -0.29
N VAL A 31 4.46 -7.95 -0.50
CA VAL A 31 5.13 -7.25 0.59
C VAL A 31 4.16 -6.37 1.38
N PHE A 32 3.43 -5.50 0.71
CA PHE A 32 2.47 -4.58 1.33
C PHE A 32 1.25 -5.28 1.95
N ALA A 33 0.89 -6.50 1.56
CA ALA A 33 -0.24 -7.21 2.16
C ALA A 33 -0.03 -7.53 3.66
N ASN A 34 1.22 -7.64 4.11
CA ASN A 34 1.52 -7.98 5.49
C ASN A 34 1.77 -6.74 6.37
N ARG A 35 0.99 -6.61 7.46
CA ARG A 35 1.08 -5.49 8.42
C ARG A 35 2.49 -5.25 8.96
N ARG A 36 3.23 -6.31 9.33
CA ARG A 36 4.60 -6.16 9.87
C ARG A 36 5.60 -5.65 8.84
N ARG A 37 5.44 -6.03 7.57
CA ARG A 37 6.29 -5.49 6.49
C ARG A 37 5.99 -4.01 6.27
N ARG A 38 4.71 -3.62 6.27
CA ARG A 38 4.34 -2.19 6.23
C ARG A 38 4.92 -1.40 7.41
N TYR A 39 4.92 -1.96 8.61
CA TYR A 39 5.51 -1.32 9.78
C TYR A 39 7.03 -1.21 9.68
N ALA A 40 7.71 -2.23 9.18
CA ALA A 40 9.14 -2.16 8.95
C ALA A 40 9.51 -1.09 7.91
N LEU A 41 8.78 -1.01 6.80
CA LEU A 41 9.00 0.03 5.79
C LEU A 41 8.70 1.44 6.34
N HIS A 42 7.59 1.61 7.05
CA HIS A 42 7.24 2.87 7.72
C HIS A 42 8.30 3.31 8.74
N TYR A 43 8.88 2.36 9.49
CA TYR A 43 10.00 2.66 10.38
C TYR A 43 11.24 3.10 9.59
N LEU A 44 11.59 2.40 8.51
CA LEU A 44 12.75 2.74 7.68
C LEU A 44 12.62 4.12 7.02
N GLN A 45 11.41 4.57 6.71
CA GLN A 45 11.16 5.92 6.18
C GLN A 45 11.37 7.03 7.22
N GLN A 46 11.46 6.68 8.50
CA GLN A 46 11.70 7.61 9.61
C GLN A 46 13.17 7.68 10.02
N VAL A 47 14.01 6.79 9.51
CA VAL A 47 15.44 6.75 9.80
C VAL A 47 16.25 6.97 8.52
N ASP A 48 17.21 7.88 8.56
CA ASP A 48 17.87 8.37 7.35
C ASP A 48 18.80 7.35 6.67
N GLU A 49 19.28 6.31 7.36
CA GLU A 49 20.28 5.37 6.80
C GLU A 49 20.14 3.93 7.31
N ARG A 50 20.56 3.66 8.55
CA ARG A 50 20.69 2.29 9.08
C ARG A 50 19.89 2.10 10.35
N ALA A 51 19.01 1.10 10.34
CA ALA A 51 18.26 0.67 11.51
C ALA A 51 18.83 -0.61 12.11
N SER A 52 18.89 -0.68 13.45
CA SER A 52 19.10 -1.95 14.14
C SER A 52 17.80 -2.76 14.19
N PHE A 53 17.90 -4.09 14.12
CA PHE A 53 16.73 -4.96 14.31
C PHE A 53 16.13 -4.81 15.70
N GLY A 54 16.96 -4.46 16.69
CA GLY A 54 16.55 -4.31 18.07
C GLY A 54 15.59 -3.15 18.28
N GLU A 55 15.96 -1.98 17.74
CA GLU A 55 15.15 -0.76 17.82
C GLU A 55 13.92 -0.87 16.92
N MET A 56 14.09 -1.39 15.70
CA MET A 56 12.97 -1.65 14.79
C MET A 56 11.95 -2.62 15.42
N ALA A 57 12.40 -3.71 16.03
CA ALA A 57 11.49 -4.67 16.65
C ALA A 57 10.74 -4.08 17.85
N GLU A 58 11.39 -3.22 18.63
CA GLU A 58 10.77 -2.51 19.75
C GLU A 58 9.69 -1.55 19.26
N GLN A 59 10.02 -0.71 18.28
CA GLN A 59 9.08 0.25 17.71
C GLN A 59 7.88 -0.45 17.04
N ILE A 60 8.13 -1.52 16.28
CA ILE A 60 7.06 -2.29 15.64
C ILE A 60 6.19 -2.97 16.70
N ALA A 61 6.76 -3.56 17.75
CA ALA A 61 5.98 -4.13 18.85
C ALA A 61 5.12 -3.07 19.55
N ALA A 62 5.64 -1.86 19.73
CA ALA A 62 4.91 -0.74 20.28
C ALA A 62 3.66 -0.42 19.43
N TRP A 63 3.81 -0.33 18.10
CA TRP A 63 2.69 -0.16 17.17
C TRP A 63 1.73 -1.35 17.10
N GLU A 64 2.23 -2.58 17.22
CA GLU A 64 1.37 -3.77 17.20
C GLU A 64 0.43 -3.82 18.40
N HIS A 65 0.92 -3.39 19.56
CA HIS A 65 0.22 -3.44 20.84
C HIS A 65 -0.39 -2.10 21.27
N GLY A 66 -0.26 -1.04 20.45
CA GLY A 66 -0.84 0.28 20.72
C GLY A 66 -0.30 0.94 21.98
N LYS A 67 1.00 0.78 22.26
CA LYS A 67 1.66 1.29 23.48
C LYS A 67 2.96 2.00 23.17
N SER A 68 3.56 2.64 24.17
CA SER A 68 4.85 3.29 23.97
C SER A 68 6.00 2.26 23.88
N PRO A 69 7.10 2.56 23.15
CA PRO A 69 8.28 1.69 23.09
C PRO A 69 8.79 1.25 24.48
N HIS A 70 8.81 2.17 25.45
CA HIS A 70 9.27 1.87 26.82
C HIS A 70 8.37 0.90 27.60
N GLU A 71 7.14 0.66 27.13
CA GLU A 71 6.18 -0.28 27.73
C GLU A 71 6.20 -1.66 27.03
N VAL A 72 7.04 -1.82 26.00
CA VAL A 72 7.23 -3.08 25.28
C VAL A 72 7.96 -4.07 26.17
N THR A 73 7.37 -5.24 26.34
CA THR A 73 7.98 -6.33 27.10
C THR A 73 9.07 -7.00 26.28
N SER A 74 10.06 -7.58 26.97
CA SER A 74 11.12 -8.37 26.32
C SER A 74 10.57 -9.51 25.46
N HIS A 75 9.42 -10.09 25.82
CA HIS A 75 8.78 -11.16 25.05
C HIS A 75 8.22 -10.65 23.73
N GLU A 76 7.46 -9.55 23.73
CA GLU A 76 6.90 -8.95 22.51
C GLU A 76 8.01 -8.51 21.56
N ARG A 77 9.02 -7.79 22.09
CA ARG A 77 10.19 -7.38 21.29
C ARG A 77 10.91 -8.57 20.67
N LYS A 78 11.17 -9.63 21.45
CA LYS A 78 11.86 -10.84 20.96
C LYS A 78 11.05 -11.56 19.87
N TYR A 79 9.72 -11.58 20.01
CA TYR A 79 8.85 -12.20 19.02
C TYR A 79 8.90 -11.44 17.69
N VAL A 80 8.76 -10.11 17.72
CA VAL A 80 8.85 -9.26 16.52
C VAL A 80 10.25 -9.36 15.91
N TYR A 81 11.31 -9.29 16.71
CA TYR A 81 12.69 -9.44 16.26
C TYR A 81 12.90 -10.73 15.46
N SER A 82 12.42 -11.86 16.01
CA SER A 82 12.56 -13.17 15.36
C SER A 82 11.79 -13.22 14.05
N ALA A 83 10.57 -12.66 14.01
CA ALA A 83 9.77 -12.61 12.80
C ALA A 83 10.41 -11.72 11.71
N LEU A 84 10.96 -10.56 12.09
CA LEU A 84 11.67 -9.66 11.19
C LEU A 84 12.84 -10.39 10.54
N GLN A 85 13.70 -10.99 11.35
CA GLN A 85 14.92 -11.64 10.88
C GLN A 85 14.67 -12.88 10.02
N GLN A 86 13.61 -13.64 10.30
CA GLN A 86 13.36 -14.93 9.63
C GLN A 86 12.46 -14.81 8.40
N ARG A 87 11.50 -13.89 8.39
CA ARG A 87 10.44 -13.87 7.36
C ARG A 87 10.29 -12.54 6.66
N HIS A 88 10.34 -11.44 7.40
CA HIS A 88 9.95 -10.14 6.83
C HIS A 88 11.11 -9.49 6.08
N LEU A 89 12.26 -9.33 6.72
CA LEU A 89 13.44 -8.70 6.13
C LEU A 89 13.99 -9.51 4.94
N PRO A 90 14.13 -10.86 5.02
CA PRO A 90 14.56 -11.64 3.86
C PRO A 90 13.67 -11.42 2.63
N LYS A 91 12.34 -11.46 2.80
CA LYS A 91 11.41 -11.27 1.68
C LYS A 91 11.48 -9.86 1.06
N MET A 92 11.73 -8.83 1.88
CA MET A 92 11.87 -7.46 1.37
C MET A 92 13.23 -7.26 0.69
N HIS A 93 14.27 -7.94 1.15
CA HIS A 93 15.58 -7.99 0.50
C HIS A 93 15.54 -8.74 -0.83
N ASP A 94 14.84 -9.87 -0.89
CA ASP A 94 14.69 -10.67 -2.12
C ASP A 94 14.11 -9.88 -3.30
N ILE A 95 13.30 -8.85 -3.01
CA ILE A 95 12.69 -7.98 -4.02
C ILE A 95 13.36 -6.60 -4.11
N GLY A 96 14.51 -6.43 -3.46
CA GLY A 96 15.35 -5.24 -3.56
C GLY A 96 14.80 -3.99 -2.86
N LEU A 97 13.91 -4.11 -1.86
CA LEU A 97 13.44 -2.94 -1.10
C LEU A 97 14.43 -2.52 0.00
N VAL A 98 15.10 -3.49 0.60
CA VAL A 98 16.01 -3.25 1.73
C VAL A 98 17.28 -4.07 1.58
N GLU A 99 18.39 -3.53 2.06
CA GLU A 99 19.60 -4.30 2.30
C GLU A 99 19.55 -4.86 3.72
N PHE A 100 19.67 -6.19 3.83
CA PHE A 100 19.53 -6.91 5.09
C PHE A 100 20.82 -7.63 5.45
N ASP A 101 21.48 -7.19 6.53
CA ASP A 101 22.63 -7.90 7.10
C ASP A 101 22.23 -8.61 8.39
N LYS A 102 21.96 -9.92 8.26
CA LYS A 102 21.61 -10.79 9.39
C LYS A 102 22.70 -10.85 10.47
N ARG A 103 23.97 -10.77 10.08
CA ARG A 103 25.13 -10.91 10.96
C ARG A 103 25.41 -9.62 11.71
N ALA A 104 25.30 -8.47 11.03
CA ALA A 104 25.42 -7.16 11.64
C ALA A 104 24.17 -6.80 12.49
N GLY A 105 23.03 -7.42 12.22
CA GLY A 105 21.79 -7.12 12.93
C GLY A 105 21.15 -5.80 12.47
N SER A 106 21.41 -5.42 11.22
CA SER A 106 21.03 -4.12 10.66
C SER A 106 20.32 -4.26 9.31
N VAL A 107 19.48 -3.27 9.02
CA VAL A 107 18.75 -3.14 7.76
C VAL A 107 18.85 -1.69 7.28
N GLU A 108 19.00 -1.52 5.98
CA GLU A 108 19.05 -0.22 5.30
C GLU A 108 18.01 -0.18 4.18
N PRO A 109 17.34 0.97 3.96
CA PRO A 109 16.49 1.15 2.80
C PRO A 109 17.36 1.22 1.54
N THR A 110 16.81 0.74 0.42
CA THR A 110 17.44 0.90 -0.90
C THR A 110 16.84 2.11 -1.63
N PRO A 111 17.49 2.63 -2.68
CA PRO A 111 16.91 3.67 -3.54
C PRO A 111 15.57 3.28 -4.19
N VAL A 112 15.31 1.97 -4.34
CA VAL A 112 14.04 1.46 -4.87
C VAL A 112 12.89 1.76 -3.91
N LEU A 113 13.13 1.70 -2.60
CA LEU A 113 12.11 2.00 -1.59
C LEU A 113 11.69 3.47 -1.63
N ASP A 114 12.63 4.40 -1.84
CA ASP A 114 12.36 5.84 -1.94
C ASP A 114 11.41 6.17 -3.11
N ASP A 115 11.55 5.45 -4.22
CA ASP A 115 10.69 5.62 -5.39
C ASP A 115 9.28 5.01 -5.19
N ILE A 116 9.18 3.95 -4.40
CA ILE A 116 7.89 3.30 -4.07
C ILE A 116 7.12 4.08 -3.01
N ASP A 117 7.79 4.87 -2.17
CA ASP A 117 7.17 5.65 -1.11
C ASP A 117 6.01 6.53 -1.63
N VAL A 118 6.15 7.03 -2.86
CA VAL A 118 5.13 7.80 -3.59
C VAL A 118 3.83 7.01 -3.87
N TYR A 119 3.90 5.68 -4.00
CA TYR A 119 2.75 4.81 -4.26
C TYR A 119 2.10 4.26 -2.98
N ALA A 120 2.85 4.10 -1.90
CA ALA A 120 2.32 3.61 -0.61
C ALA A 120 1.53 4.71 0.14
N GLU A 121 1.97 5.97 0.01
CA GLU A 121 1.25 7.16 0.50
C GLU A 121 -0.22 7.24 -0.01
N VAL A 122 -0.53 6.58 -1.14
CA VAL A 122 -1.87 6.58 -1.77
C VAL A 122 -2.90 5.73 -1.03
N VAL A 123 -2.50 4.80 -0.14
CA VAL A 123 -3.44 3.82 0.48
C VAL A 123 -3.85 4.21 1.92
N GLY A 124 -3.68 5.48 2.30
CA GLY A 124 -4.05 6.03 3.61
C GLY A 124 -5.54 6.37 3.77
N LYS A 125 -6.35 5.38 4.14
CA LYS A 125 -7.57 5.48 4.99
C LYS A 125 -8.71 6.47 4.71
N ARG A 126 -8.79 7.10 3.54
CA ARG A 126 -10.06 7.66 3.01
C ARG A 126 -10.18 7.47 1.51
N ASN A 127 -10.00 6.24 1.03
CA ASN A 127 -10.26 5.93 -0.36
C ASN A 127 -11.74 6.23 -0.66
N VAL A 128 -11.97 7.26 -1.48
CA VAL A 128 -13.19 7.32 -2.28
C VAL A 128 -13.28 5.95 -2.96
N PRO A 129 -14.37 5.20 -2.81
CA PRO A 129 -14.46 3.85 -3.35
C PRO A 129 -14.59 3.94 -4.87
N TRP A 130 -13.48 4.23 -5.56
CA TRP A 130 -13.44 4.53 -7.00
C TRP A 130 -14.05 3.41 -7.83
N GLY A 131 -13.86 2.16 -7.40
CA GLY A 131 -14.49 0.98 -8.00
C GLY A 131 -16.03 0.96 -7.93
N VAL A 132 -16.64 1.74 -7.04
CA VAL A 132 -18.11 1.92 -6.93
C VAL A 132 -18.54 3.29 -7.45
N TYR A 133 -17.69 4.31 -7.29
CA TYR A 133 -17.95 5.68 -7.70
C TYR A 133 -18.22 5.79 -9.21
N PHE A 134 -17.32 5.27 -10.05
CA PHE A 134 -17.48 5.38 -11.50
C PHE A 134 -18.68 4.59 -12.05
N PRO A 135 -18.96 3.35 -11.59
CA PRO A 135 -20.17 2.63 -11.99
C PRO A 135 -21.47 3.33 -11.55
N VAL A 136 -21.53 3.88 -10.32
CA VAL A 136 -22.70 4.62 -9.85
C VAL A 136 -22.89 5.90 -10.66
N LEU A 137 -21.83 6.67 -10.87
CA LEU A 137 -21.86 7.88 -11.67
C LEU A 137 -22.28 7.60 -13.12
N SER A 138 -21.72 6.54 -13.72
CA SER A 138 -22.11 6.08 -15.06
C SER A 138 -23.57 5.63 -15.09
N GLY A 139 -24.06 4.93 -14.06
CA GLY A 139 -25.46 4.51 -13.96
C GLY A 139 -26.41 5.70 -13.89
N VAL A 140 -26.08 6.73 -13.09
CA VAL A 140 -26.85 7.97 -13.00
C VAL A 140 -26.93 8.66 -14.36
N HIS A 141 -25.80 8.78 -15.07
CA HIS A 141 -25.78 9.38 -16.41
C HIS A 141 -26.53 8.57 -17.47
N SER A 142 -26.41 7.24 -17.44
CA SER A 142 -27.14 6.35 -18.35
C SER A 142 -28.66 6.43 -18.12
N VAL A 143 -29.11 6.47 -16.87
CA VAL A 143 -30.53 6.67 -16.53
C VAL A 143 -30.99 8.04 -17.03
N LEU A 144 -30.22 9.10 -16.79
CA LEU A 144 -30.56 10.44 -17.25
C LEU A 144 -30.73 10.50 -18.77
N LEU A 145 -29.80 9.91 -19.53
CA LEU A 145 -29.86 9.84 -20.99
C LEU A 145 -31.08 9.04 -21.49
N ALA A 146 -31.39 7.91 -20.85
CA ALA A 146 -32.56 7.11 -21.20
C ALA A 146 -33.87 7.88 -20.98
N PHE A 147 -33.98 8.65 -19.90
CA PHE A 147 -35.18 9.43 -19.62
C PHE A 147 -35.35 10.63 -20.56
N VAL A 148 -34.26 11.31 -20.95
CA VAL A 148 -34.29 12.36 -21.99
C VAL A 148 -34.75 11.77 -23.32
N GLY A 149 -34.22 10.60 -23.72
CA GLY A 149 -34.63 9.94 -24.97
C GLY A 149 -36.06 9.40 -24.98
N LEU A 150 -36.75 9.34 -23.83
CA LEU A 150 -38.13 8.88 -23.69
C LEU A 150 -39.15 10.03 -23.51
N ASP A 151 -38.72 11.30 -23.58
CA ASP A 151 -39.56 12.49 -23.44
C ASP A 151 -40.42 12.50 -22.15
N LEU A 152 -39.87 12.00 -21.04
CA LEU A 152 -40.59 11.90 -19.77
C LEU A 152 -40.60 13.25 -19.01
N ALA A 153 -41.79 13.76 -18.68
CA ALA A 153 -41.92 14.94 -17.80
C ALA A 153 -41.45 14.61 -16.36
N PRO A 154 -40.72 15.49 -15.65
CA PRO A 154 -40.46 16.91 -15.94
C PRO A 154 -39.16 17.19 -16.73
N LEU A 155 -38.50 16.17 -17.31
CA LEU A 155 -37.15 16.31 -17.88
C LEU A 155 -37.15 17.00 -19.25
N THR A 156 -38.31 17.08 -19.90
CA THR A 156 -38.57 17.89 -21.11
C THR A 156 -38.62 19.40 -20.83
N LEU A 157 -38.56 19.83 -19.57
CA LEU A 157 -38.48 21.26 -19.20
C LEU A 157 -37.13 21.90 -19.54
N PHE A 158 -36.11 21.08 -19.81
CA PHE A 158 -34.76 21.52 -20.11
C PHE A 158 -34.38 21.16 -21.54
N SER A 159 -33.61 22.03 -22.18
CA SER A 159 -33.02 21.83 -23.49
C SER A 159 -31.88 20.81 -23.47
N ASP A 160 -31.59 20.21 -24.62
CA ASP A 160 -30.45 19.29 -24.81
C ASP A 160 -29.11 19.92 -24.36
N PHE A 161 -28.96 21.23 -24.54
CA PHE A 161 -27.76 21.97 -24.13
C PHE A 161 -27.61 22.03 -22.61
N GLU A 162 -28.70 22.22 -21.87
CA GLU A 162 -28.67 22.24 -20.40
C GLU A 162 -28.31 20.86 -19.83
N TRP A 163 -28.78 19.79 -20.47
CA TRP A 163 -28.39 18.41 -20.13
C TRP A 163 -26.92 18.12 -20.41
N ALA A 164 -26.42 18.56 -21.57
CA ALA A 164 -25.01 18.44 -21.92
C ALA A 164 -24.12 19.21 -20.93
N LEU A 165 -24.54 20.42 -20.54
CA LEU A 165 -23.82 21.23 -19.55
C LEU A 165 -23.80 20.56 -18.18
N PHE A 166 -24.91 19.99 -17.73
CA PHE A 166 -24.98 19.23 -16.48
C PHE A 166 -24.04 18.02 -16.48
N PHE A 167 -24.02 17.26 -17.58
CA PHE A 167 -23.13 16.11 -17.75
C PHE A 167 -21.65 16.52 -17.71
N VAL A 168 -21.26 17.58 -18.43
CA VAL A 168 -19.86 18.06 -18.40
C VAL A 168 -19.51 18.58 -17.01
N PHE A 169 -20.42 19.32 -16.36
CA PHE A 169 -20.21 19.85 -15.02
C PHE A 169 -19.98 18.74 -14.00
N SER A 170 -20.77 17.67 -14.02
CA SER A 170 -20.57 16.52 -13.11
C SER A 170 -19.22 15.85 -13.33
N LEU A 171 -18.76 15.70 -14.58
CA LEU A 171 -17.44 15.17 -14.90
C LEU A 171 -16.32 16.07 -14.38
N VAL A 172 -16.45 17.39 -14.52
CA VAL A 172 -15.48 18.37 -14.00
C VAL A 172 -15.42 18.32 -12.48
N VAL A 173 -16.55 18.31 -11.79
CA VAL A 173 -16.61 18.15 -10.33
C VAL A 173 -15.96 16.84 -9.90
N SER A 174 -16.25 15.74 -10.62
CA SER A 174 -15.68 14.42 -10.35
C SER A 174 -14.15 14.42 -10.52
N SER A 175 -13.65 15.06 -11.58
CA SER A 175 -12.22 15.23 -11.83
C SER A 175 -11.54 16.10 -10.77
N LEU A 176 -12.19 17.18 -10.33
CA LEU A 176 -11.67 18.03 -9.27
C LEU A 176 -11.62 17.30 -7.93
N VAL A 177 -12.64 16.50 -7.60
CA VAL A 177 -12.64 15.62 -6.43
C VAL A 177 -11.50 14.61 -6.53
N PHE A 178 -11.30 13.98 -7.69
CA PHE A 178 -10.22 13.04 -7.93
C PHE A 178 -8.83 13.67 -7.77
N LEU A 179 -8.62 14.87 -8.33
CA LEU A 179 -7.37 15.62 -8.22
C LEU A 179 -7.12 16.14 -6.80
N TYR A 180 -8.17 16.49 -6.07
CA TYR A 180 -8.06 16.91 -4.68
C TYR A 180 -7.70 15.73 -3.77
N ASP A 181 -8.32 14.57 -4.00
CA ASP A 181 -8.06 13.34 -3.26
C ASP A 181 -6.62 12.85 -3.48
N THR A 182 -6.16 12.78 -4.73
CA THR A 182 -4.78 12.41 -5.06
C THR A 182 -3.73 13.38 -4.50
N LYS A 183 -4.04 14.68 -4.38
CA LYS A 183 -3.13 15.65 -3.73
C LYS A 183 -3.09 15.54 -2.21
N ARG A 184 -4.20 15.12 -1.58
CA ARG A 184 -4.31 14.91 -0.12
C ARG A 184 -3.64 13.62 0.35
N MET A 185 -3.28 12.71 -0.56
CA MET A 185 -2.59 11.46 -0.24
C MET A 185 -1.11 11.66 0.11
N LYS A 186 -0.51 12.83 -0.15
CA LYS A 186 0.88 13.16 0.25
C LYS A 186 0.98 13.70 1.69
N LEU A 187 0.53 12.93 2.68
CA LEU A 187 0.56 13.33 4.09
C LEU A 187 1.56 12.52 4.91
N GLY A 188 2.79 13.03 4.95
CA GLY A 188 3.72 13.04 6.09
C GLY A 188 4.10 11.70 6.74
N SER A 189 5.34 11.27 6.53
CA SER A 189 6.01 10.14 7.18
C SER A 189 6.23 10.27 8.70
N SER A 190 5.74 11.34 9.35
CA SER A 190 5.93 11.60 10.77
C SER A 190 4.81 11.02 11.63
N GLY A 191 5.10 9.99 12.45
CA GLY A 191 4.17 9.45 13.46
C GLY A 191 3.95 7.95 13.39
N ALA A 192 2.93 7.44 14.10
CA ALA A 192 2.58 6.02 14.07
C ALA A 192 1.97 5.64 12.70
N PRO A 193 2.13 4.38 12.24
CA PRO A 193 1.49 3.89 11.03
C PRO A 193 -0.03 4.09 11.11
N PRO A 194 -0.69 4.40 9.98
CA PRO A 194 -2.12 4.72 9.95
C PRO A 194 -3.00 3.60 10.53
N GLU A 195 -2.53 2.35 10.57
CA GLU A 195 -3.27 1.21 11.13
C GLU A 195 -3.30 1.13 12.66
N VAL A 196 -2.49 1.91 13.38
CA VAL A 196 -2.47 1.90 14.85
C VAL A 196 -3.71 2.59 15.43
N ASP A 197 -4.18 3.68 14.82
CA ASP A 197 -5.31 4.49 15.32
C ASP A 197 -6.71 3.88 15.07
N THR A 198 -6.81 2.65 14.57
CA THR A 198 -8.10 2.04 14.17
C THR A 198 -8.33 0.66 14.77
N GLN A 199 -7.65 0.37 15.87
CA GLN A 199 -7.93 -0.79 16.72
C GLN A 199 -8.69 -0.38 17.98
#